data_AF-A0A2G5I124-F1
#
_entry.id   AF-A0A2G5I124-F1
#
_cell.length_a   1.000
_cell.length_b   1.000
_cell.length_c   1.000
_cell.angle_alpha   90.00
_cell.angle_beta   90.00
_cell.angle_gamma   90.00
#
_symmetry.space_group_name_H-M   'P 1'
#
loop_
_entity.id
_entity.type
_entity.pdbx_description
1 polymer ?
#
loop_
_entity_poly.entity_id
_entity_poly.type
_entity_poly.pdbx_seq_one_letter_code
_entity_poly.pdbx_strand_id
1 'polypeptide(L)'
;MKRDAAEVARLRRLDEDGPRPLDFEEFYTTHFPNLVAQACLYADNREFAHDAVQDALIDVYRRWNDIENPAAYAGVAVRRSIWTYHRGQQVAPLTAIAPDAVPLARDSSGRVI
;
A
#
# COMPACT_ATOMS: atom_id res chain seq x y z
N MET A 1 13.93 11.96 -7.98
CA MET A 1 13.08 10.79 -7.67
C MET A 1 13.38 9.68 -8.68
N LYS A 2 14.48 8.93 -8.47
CA LYS A 2 14.91 7.84 -9.38
C LYS A 2 14.42 6.53 -8.78
N ARG A 3 13.59 5.77 -9.51
CA ARG A 3 13.24 4.40 -9.14
C ARG A 3 14.52 3.58 -9.07
N ASP A 4 14.71 2.86 -7.97
CA ASP A 4 15.92 2.11 -7.66
C ASP A 4 16.17 1.01 -8.71
N ALA A 5 17.41 0.82 -9.16
CA ALA A 5 17.73 -0.07 -10.28
C ALA A 5 17.41 -1.54 -9.97
N ALA A 6 17.46 -1.91 -8.68
CA ALA A 6 17.07 -3.23 -8.20
C ALA A 6 15.56 -3.47 -8.33
N GLU A 7 14.74 -2.44 -8.13
CA GLU A 7 13.28 -2.53 -8.30
C GLU A 7 12.92 -2.66 -9.77
N VAL A 8 13.57 -1.91 -10.65
CA VAL A 8 13.34 -2.02 -12.11
C VAL A 8 13.76 -3.39 -12.65
N ALA A 9 14.87 -3.95 -12.15
CA ALA A 9 15.32 -5.30 -12.50
C ALA A 9 14.38 -6.39 -11.94
N ARG A 10 13.79 -6.16 -10.76
CA ARG A 10 12.78 -7.04 -10.18
C ARG A 10 11.50 -7.03 -11.00
N LEU A 11 11.04 -5.85 -11.43
CA LEU A 11 9.85 -5.71 -12.27
C LEU A 11 10.04 -6.41 -13.62
N ARG A 12 11.19 -6.22 -14.29
CA ARG A 12 11.50 -6.93 -15.55
C ARG A 12 11.48 -8.45 -15.43
N ARG A 13 11.95 -8.99 -14.30
CA ARG A 13 11.99 -10.44 -14.08
C ARG A 13 10.60 -11.04 -13.88
N LEU A 14 9.61 -10.24 -13.49
CA LEU A 14 8.20 -10.67 -13.41
C LEU A 14 7.55 -10.79 -14.81
N ASP A 15 8.07 -10.05 -15.80
CA ASP A 15 7.52 -10.05 -17.16
C ASP A 15 7.99 -11.27 -17.98
N GLU A 16 9.17 -11.83 -17.70
CA GLU A 16 9.80 -12.88 -18.54
C GLU A 16 9.30 -14.31 -18.24
N ASP A 17 8.92 -14.62 -16.99
CA ASP A 17 8.32 -15.90 -16.57
C ASP A 17 6.82 -15.76 -16.23
N GLY A 18 6.25 -14.59 -16.50
CA GLY A 18 4.89 -14.22 -16.13
C GLY A 18 3.82 -14.93 -16.97
N PRO A 19 2.57 -14.95 -16.47
CA PRO A 19 1.44 -15.46 -17.24
C PRO A 19 1.32 -14.78 -18.60
N ARG A 20 0.76 -15.50 -19.58
CA ARG A 20 0.52 -14.95 -20.92
C ARG A 20 -0.23 -13.62 -20.75
N PRO A 21 0.27 -12.51 -21.33
CA PRO A 21 -0.27 -11.18 -21.12
C PRO A 21 -1.79 -11.11 -21.29
N LEU A 22 -2.34 -11.88 -22.23
CA LEU A 22 -3.77 -11.91 -22.55
C LEU A 22 -4.66 -12.37 -21.37
N ASP A 23 -4.24 -13.35 -20.56
CA ASP A 23 -5.10 -13.93 -19.50
C ASP A 23 -5.19 -13.00 -18.28
N PHE A 24 -4.07 -12.37 -17.91
CA PHE A 24 -4.05 -11.41 -16.81
C PHE A 24 -4.58 -10.04 -17.21
N GLU A 25 -4.30 -9.57 -18.44
CA GLU A 25 -4.78 -8.27 -18.92
C GLU A 25 -6.32 -8.25 -19.00
N GLU A 26 -6.94 -9.34 -19.44
CA GLU A 26 -8.40 -9.48 -19.43
C GLU A 26 -8.95 -9.48 -18.01
N PHE A 27 -8.30 -10.19 -17.08
CA PHE A 27 -8.66 -10.18 -15.66
C PHE A 27 -8.54 -8.77 -15.08
N TYR A 28 -7.43 -8.09 -15.31
CA TYR A 28 -7.18 -6.74 -14.83
C TYR A 28 -8.26 -5.79 -15.34
N THR A 29 -8.52 -5.79 -16.64
CA THR A 29 -9.49 -4.89 -17.28
C THR A 29 -10.91 -5.13 -16.75
N THR A 30 -11.27 -6.40 -16.55
CA THR A 30 -12.59 -6.79 -16.03
C THR A 30 -12.77 -6.44 -14.56
N HIS A 31 -11.77 -6.71 -13.70
CA HIS A 31 -11.94 -6.65 -12.25
C HIS A 31 -11.51 -5.32 -11.63
N PHE A 32 -10.59 -4.58 -12.25
CA PHE A 32 -10.05 -3.33 -11.69
C PHE A 32 -11.14 -2.31 -11.31
N PRO A 33 -12.13 -1.98 -12.16
CA PRO A 33 -13.12 -0.97 -11.81
C PRO A 33 -13.96 -1.35 -10.58
N ASN A 34 -14.35 -2.63 -10.47
CA ASN A 34 -15.13 -3.14 -9.35
C ASN A 34 -14.30 -3.18 -8.06
N LEU A 35 -13.05 -3.62 -8.14
CA LEU A 35 -12.13 -3.61 -6.99
C LEU A 35 -11.89 -2.19 -6.46
N VAL A 36 -11.73 -1.19 -7.34
CA VAL A 36 -11.64 0.22 -6.94
C VAL A 36 -12.93 0.70 -6.30
N ALA A 37 -14.09 0.39 -6.87
CA ALA A 37 -15.37 0.77 -6.28
C ALA A 37 -15.55 0.17 -4.87
N GLN A 38 -15.15 -1.09 -4.68
CA GLN A 38 -15.15 -1.75 -3.38
C GLN A 38 -14.15 -1.12 -2.41
N ALA A 39 -12.92 -0.83 -2.86
CA ALA A 39 -11.90 -0.20 -2.04
C ALA A 39 -12.33 1.19 -1.56
N CYS A 40 -13.03 1.96 -2.40
CA CYS A 40 -13.60 3.26 -2.02
C CYS A 40 -14.64 3.18 -0.88
N LEU A 41 -15.26 2.01 -0.64
CA LEU A 41 -16.15 1.82 0.52
C LEU A 41 -15.38 1.67 1.84
N TYR A 42 -14.12 1.26 1.77
CA TYR A 42 -13.28 0.98 2.94
C TYR A 42 -12.23 2.06 3.19
N ALA A 43 -11.84 2.82 2.17
CA ALA A 43 -10.76 3.79 2.19
C ALA A 43 -11.26 5.20 2.54
N ASP A 44 -10.42 5.97 3.26
CA ASP A 44 -10.70 7.36 3.62
C ASP A 44 -10.70 8.31 2.41
N ASN A 45 -9.98 7.96 1.34
CA ASN A 45 -9.95 8.73 0.11
C ASN A 45 -9.77 7.85 -1.14
N ARG A 46 -10.10 8.42 -2.30
CA ARG A 46 -10.09 7.73 -3.58
C ARG A 46 -8.69 7.36 -4.08
N GLU A 47 -7.69 8.22 -3.86
CA GLU A 47 -6.31 7.95 -4.30
C GLU A 47 -5.76 6.72 -3.58
N PHE A 48 -5.97 6.67 -2.27
CA PHE A 48 -5.60 5.53 -1.45
C PHE A 48 -6.33 4.23 -1.86
N ALA A 49 -7.60 4.32 -2.22
CA ALA A 49 -8.34 3.18 -2.76
C ALA A 49 -7.70 2.64 -4.06
N HIS A 50 -7.28 3.54 -4.96
CA HIS A 50 -6.59 3.16 -6.19
C HIS A 50 -5.24 2.49 -5.91
N ASP A 51 -4.42 3.07 -5.04
CA ASP A 51 -3.11 2.52 -4.68
C ASP A 51 -3.25 1.13 -4.05
N ALA A 52 -4.19 0.96 -3.11
CA ALA A 52 -4.43 -0.32 -2.46
C ALA A 52 -4.86 -1.42 -3.46
N VAL A 53 -5.64 -1.06 -4.49
CA VAL A 53 -6.04 -1.99 -5.56
C VAL A 53 -4.87 -2.32 -6.48
N GLN A 54 -4.04 -1.33 -6.83
CA GLN A 54 -2.84 -1.59 -7.64
C GLN A 54 -1.87 -2.53 -6.93
N ASP A 55 -1.59 -2.30 -5.65
CA ASP A 55 -0.74 -3.19 -4.85
C ASP A 55 -1.29 -4.62 -4.78
N ALA A 56 -2.60 -4.75 -4.57
CA ALA A 56 -3.27 -6.05 -4.55
C ALA A 56 -3.15 -6.78 -5.89
N LEU A 57 -3.33 -6.08 -7.01
CA LEU A 57 -3.23 -6.67 -8.35
C LEU A 57 -1.79 -7.01 -8.74
N ILE A 58 -0.79 -6.27 -8.25
CA ILE A 58 0.62 -6.64 -8.38
C ILE A 58 0.89 -7.97 -7.66
N ASP A 59 0.35 -8.14 -6.45
CA ASP A 59 0.50 -9.39 -5.71
C ASP A 59 -0.25 -10.57 -6.34
N VAL A 60 -1.42 -10.31 -6.95
CA VAL A 60 -2.15 -11.29 -7.78
C VAL A 60 -1.29 -11.69 -8.98
N TYR A 61 -0.75 -10.72 -9.72
CA TYR A 61 0.09 -10.97 -10.91
C TYR A 61 1.29 -11.86 -10.58
N ARG A 62 1.98 -11.55 -9.48
CA ARG A 62 3.15 -12.33 -8.99
C ARG A 62 2.84 -13.78 -8.70
N ARG A 63 1.59 -14.11 -8.38
CA ARG A 63 1.15 -15.46 -7.97
C ARG A 63 0.15 -16.05 -8.96
N TRP A 64 0.00 -15.44 -10.13
CA TRP A 64 -1.10 -15.75 -11.04
C TRP A 64 -1.17 -17.22 -11.42
N ASN A 65 -0.01 -17.85 -11.63
CA ASN A 65 0.08 -19.26 -12.00
C ASN A 65 -0.16 -20.23 -10.82
N ASP A 66 -0.13 -19.73 -9.57
CA ASP A 66 -0.24 -20.53 -8.35
C ASP A 66 -1.60 -20.38 -7.66
N ILE A 67 -2.38 -19.35 -8.02
CA ILE A 67 -3.67 -19.05 -7.38
C ILE A 67 -4.82 -19.68 -8.18
N GLU A 68 -5.60 -20.52 -7.50
CA GLU A 68 -6.75 -21.19 -8.10
C GLU A 68 -7.93 -20.24 -8.36
N ASN A 69 -8.11 -19.23 -7.50
CA ASN A 69 -9.16 -18.21 -7.64
C ASN A 69 -8.59 -16.79 -7.51
N PRO A 70 -8.16 -16.19 -8.63
CA PRO A 70 -7.55 -14.85 -8.62
C PRO A 70 -8.48 -13.74 -8.12
N ALA A 71 -9.79 -13.82 -8.43
CA ALA A 71 -10.75 -12.80 -8.04
C ALA A 71 -10.96 -12.77 -6.51
N ALA A 72 -11.12 -13.94 -5.90
CA ALA A 72 -11.24 -14.05 -4.45
C ALA A 72 -9.95 -13.60 -3.75
N TYR A 73 -8.79 -13.99 -4.29
CA TYR A 73 -7.49 -13.57 -3.78
C TYR A 73 -7.32 -12.05 -3.83
N ALA A 74 -7.67 -11.42 -4.96
CA ALA A 74 -7.59 -9.96 -5.13
C ALA A 74 -8.42 -9.22 -4.07
N GLY A 75 -9.66 -9.65 -3.81
CA GLY A 75 -10.51 -9.02 -2.79
C GLY A 75 -9.98 -9.16 -1.35
N VAL A 76 -9.23 -10.24 -1.05
CA VAL A 76 -8.52 -10.38 0.24
C VAL A 76 -7.30 -9.46 0.29
N ALA A 77 -6.51 -9.42 -0.78
CA ALA A 77 -5.32 -8.59 -0.89
C ALA A 77 -5.65 -7.10 -0.76
N VAL A 78 -6.70 -6.61 -1.41
CA VAL A 78 -7.18 -5.22 -1.29
C VAL A 78 -7.48 -4.86 0.17
N ARG A 79 -8.30 -5.67 0.86
CA ARG A 79 -8.65 -5.43 2.26
C ARG A 79 -7.43 -5.45 3.18
N ARG A 80 -6.47 -6.35 2.92
CA ARG A 80 -5.21 -6.42 3.65
C ARG A 80 -4.34 -5.18 3.44
N SER A 81 -4.23 -4.65 2.22
CA SER A 81 -3.49 -3.41 1.93
C SER A 81 -4.11 -2.23 2.66
N ILE A 82 -5.45 -2.11 2.60
CA ILE A 82 -6.20 -1.07 3.31
C ILE A 82 -5.93 -1.14 4.83
N TRP A 83 -6.07 -2.33 5.42
CA TRP A 83 -5.83 -2.50 6.85
C TRP A 83 -4.38 -2.23 7.28
N THR A 84 -3.41 -2.65 6.48
CA THR A 84 -1.98 -2.42 6.75
C THR A 84 -1.66 -0.92 6.75
N TYR A 85 -2.23 -0.17 5.81
CA TYR A 85 -2.07 1.28 5.76
C TYR A 85 -2.72 1.99 6.95
N HIS A 86 -3.97 1.65 7.30
CA HIS A 86 -4.62 2.23 8.48
C HIS A 86 -3.81 1.94 9.76
N ARG A 87 -3.28 0.71 9.88
CA ARG A 87 -2.41 0.36 11.00
C ARG A 87 -1.11 1.18 10.99
N GLY A 88 -0.49 1.35 9.82
CA GLY A 88 0.70 2.19 9.60
C GLY A 88 0.49 3.64 10.00
N GLN A 89 -0.67 4.22 9.66
CA GLN A 89 -1.05 5.57 10.07
C GLN A 89 -1.33 5.68 11.58
N GLN A 90 -1.93 4.66 12.19
CA GLN A 90 -2.14 4.63 13.65
C GLN A 90 -0.84 4.48 14.44
N VAL A 91 0.18 3.84 13.85
CA VAL A 91 1.53 3.75 14.43
C VAL A 91 2.46 4.86 13.94
N ALA A 92 1.93 5.92 13.31
CA ALA A 92 2.70 7.13 13.05
C ALA A 92 3.39 7.54 14.36
N PRO A 93 4.71 7.77 14.32
CA PRO A 93 5.51 7.54 15.51
C PRO A 93 5.13 8.55 16.58
N LEU A 94 4.91 8.08 17.82
CA LEU A 94 4.95 8.92 19.02
C LEU A 94 6.31 9.64 19.18
N THR A 95 7.26 9.40 18.27
CA THR A 95 8.52 10.12 18.09
C THR A 95 8.40 11.43 17.30
N ALA A 96 7.21 11.82 16.82
CA ALA A 96 6.94 13.18 16.34
C ALA A 96 6.63 14.17 17.48
N ILE A 97 6.78 13.77 18.75
CA ILE A 97 7.04 14.75 19.82
C ILE A 97 8.50 15.17 19.64
N ALA A 98 8.69 16.31 18.98
CA ALA A 98 10.00 16.93 18.86
C ALA A 98 10.67 17.02 20.25
N PRO A 99 11.97 16.70 20.40
CA PRO A 99 12.68 16.83 21.67
C PRO A 99 12.79 18.28 22.19
N ASP A 100 12.22 19.27 21.49
CA ASP A 100 12.20 20.68 21.89
C ASP A 100 10.85 21.18 22.44
N ALA A 101 9.86 20.31 22.61
CA ALA A 101 8.62 20.69 23.31
C ALA A 101 8.79 20.62 24.83
N VAL A 102 9.77 21.34 25.38
CA VAL A 102 9.72 21.80 26.77
C VAL A 102 9.54 23.31 26.73
N PRO A 103 8.34 23.86 26.97
CA PRO A 103 8.29 25.24 27.40
C PRO A 103 8.85 25.23 28.83
N LEU A 104 10.17 25.38 28.96
CA LEU A 104 10.74 25.83 30.21
C LEU A 104 10.23 27.27 30.37
N ALA A 105 9.06 27.41 30.98
CA ALA A 105 8.71 28.61 31.70
C ALA A 105 9.76 28.74 32.81
N ARG A 106 10.90 29.33 32.44
CA ARG A 106 11.89 29.81 33.39
C ARG A 106 11.25 31.01 34.05
N ASP A 107 11.04 30.94 35.36
CA ASP A 107 10.98 32.16 36.12
C ASP A 107 12.36 32.86 36.07
N SER A 108 12.39 34.13 36.48
CA SER A 108 13.55 35.01 36.42
C SER A 108 14.78 34.49 37.21
N SER A 109 14.69 33.36 37.91
CA SER A 109 15.70 32.86 38.84
C SER A 109 16.38 31.54 38.41
N GLY A 110 15.97 30.93 37.30
CA GLY A 110 16.81 29.98 36.56
C GLY A 110 17.23 28.68 37.27
N ARG A 111 16.36 28.03 38.07
CA ARG A 111 16.64 26.70 38.67
C ARG A 111 15.62 25.64 38.22
N VAL A 112 16.11 24.43 37.90
CA VAL A 112 15.29 23.29 37.43
C VAL A 112 14.66 22.55 38.62
N ILE A 113 13.34 22.30 38.56
CA ILE A 113 12.63 21.25 39.31
C ILE A 113 12.13 20.25 38.29
#